data_AF-A0AA39SS00-F1
#
_entry.id   AF-A0AA39SS00-F1
#
_cell.length_a   1.000
_cell.length_b   1.000
_cell.length_c   1.000
_cell.angle_alpha   90.00
_cell.angle_beta   90.00
_cell.angle_gamma   90.00
#
_symmetry.space_group_name_H-M   'P 1'
#
loop_
_entity.id
_entity.type
_entity.pdbx_description
1 polymer ?
#
loop_
_entity_poly.entity_id
_entity_poly.type
_entity_poly.pdbx_seq_one_letter_code
_entity_poly.pdbx_strand_id
1 'polypeptide(L)'
;MKVPSFQGKSDPEAYLEWEKKMELVFDCRHYPEAQKVKLAVIEFTDYAVIWWDQLLTSRRRNGERLIATWEDMKAVMRKRFVPSHYYRGLHQKLQSLTQGNRSVDDYYKEMEISMIRADVEEDREATVRIPVLLIGLFRGQTTCWGLYVRVV
;
A
#
# COMPACT_ATOMS: atom_id res chain seq x y z
N MET A 1 -11.97 11.68 -13.87
CA MET A 1 -11.19 10.55 -13.32
C MET A 1 -11.64 9.28 -14.02
N LYS A 2 -10.70 8.50 -14.56
CA LYS A 2 -10.96 7.15 -15.06
C LYS A 2 -10.85 6.19 -13.87
N VAL A 3 -11.79 5.27 -13.73
CA VAL A 3 -11.70 4.23 -12.70
C VAL A 3 -10.58 3.26 -13.11
N PRO A 4 -9.61 2.95 -12.22
CA PRO A 4 -8.49 2.08 -12.55
C PRO A 4 -8.90 0.61 -12.58
N SER A 5 -8.44 -0.13 -13.58
CA SER A 5 -8.63 -1.59 -13.68
C SER A 5 -7.61 -2.36 -12.86
N PHE A 6 -8.01 -3.51 -12.30
CA PHE A 6 -7.12 -4.41 -11.55
C PHE A 6 -7.14 -5.82 -12.14
N GLN A 7 -5.96 -6.33 -12.51
CA GLN A 7 -5.78 -7.65 -13.15
C GLN A 7 -5.57 -8.78 -12.13
N GLY A 8 -5.21 -8.48 -10.89
CA GLY A 8 -4.88 -9.50 -9.88
C GLY A 8 -3.48 -10.08 -10.02
N LYS A 9 -2.52 -9.32 -10.55
CA LYS A 9 -1.10 -9.72 -10.59
C LYS A 9 -0.55 -9.93 -9.17
N SER A 10 0.46 -10.80 -9.04
CA SER A 10 1.11 -11.11 -7.76
C SER A 10 2.02 -10.00 -7.21
N ASP A 11 1.96 -8.81 -7.80
CA ASP A 11 2.73 -7.65 -7.36
C ASP A 11 1.94 -6.86 -6.29
N PRO A 12 2.43 -6.82 -5.04
CA PRO A 12 1.77 -6.08 -3.97
C PRO A 12 1.70 -4.57 -4.26
N GLU A 13 2.68 -4.02 -4.97
CA GLU A 13 2.73 -2.60 -5.28
C GLU A 13 1.60 -2.21 -6.26
N ALA A 14 1.34 -3.06 -7.26
CA ALA A 14 0.24 -2.87 -8.19
C ALA A 14 -1.13 -2.83 -7.49
N TYR A 15 -1.31 -3.64 -6.44
CA TYR A 15 -2.53 -3.58 -5.63
C TYR A 15 -2.61 -2.30 -4.79
N LEU A 16 -1.53 -1.93 -4.09
CA LEU A 16 -1.51 -0.73 -3.24
C LEU A 16 -1.72 0.56 -4.05
N GLU A 17 -1.14 0.63 -5.26
CA GLU A 17 -1.35 1.76 -6.16
C GLU A 17 -2.81 1.81 -6.67
N TRP A 18 -3.38 0.65 -7.02
CA TRP A 18 -4.78 0.56 -7.42
C TRP A 18 -5.72 0.98 -6.28
N GLU A 19 -5.48 0.50 -5.06
CA GLU A 19 -6.26 0.86 -3.86
C GLU A 19 -6.26 2.38 -3.65
N LYS A 20 -5.08 3.02 -3.67
CA LYS A 20 -4.94 4.47 -3.52
C LYS A 20 -5.67 5.25 -4.62
N LYS A 21 -5.59 4.79 -5.87
CA LYS A 21 -6.31 5.42 -6.98
C LYS A 21 -7.83 5.27 -6.84
N MET A 22 -8.32 4.13 -6.35
CA MET A 22 -9.74 3.91 -6.07
C MET A 22 -10.24 4.81 -4.94
N GLU A 23 -9.46 4.99 -3.87
CA GLU A 23 -9.80 5.93 -2.79
C GLU A 23 -9.94 7.36 -3.32
N LEU A 24 -9.00 7.84 -4.14
CA LEU A 24 -9.12 9.16 -4.78
C LEU A 24 -10.40 9.30 -5.63
N VAL A 25 -10.81 8.24 -6.33
CA VAL A 25 -12.07 8.23 -7.10
C VAL A 25 -13.29 8.33 -6.19
N PHE A 26 -13.26 7.62 -5.06
CA PHE A 26 -14.34 7.62 -4.07
C PHE A 26 -14.39 8.90 -3.22
N ASP A 27 -13.26 9.57 -3.00
CA ASP A 27 -13.24 10.85 -2.28
C ASP A 27 -13.78 11.98 -3.16
N CYS A 28 -13.52 11.93 -4.46
CA CYS A 28 -14.05 12.91 -5.41
C CYS A 28 -15.58 12.87 -5.54
N ARG A 29 -16.21 11.75 -5.18
CA ARG A 29 -17.65 11.54 -5.34
C ARG A 29 -18.16 10.72 -4.17
N HIS A 30 -18.99 11.31 -3.32
CA HIS A 30 -19.59 10.70 -2.11
C HIS A 30 -20.46 9.46 -2.42
N TYR A 31 -19.84 8.37 -2.85
CA TYR A 31 -20.51 7.13 -3.20
C TYR A 31 -20.92 6.40 -1.92
N PRO A 32 -22.14 5.83 -1.88
CA PRO A 32 -22.51 4.89 -0.83
C PRO A 32 -21.59 3.66 -0.83
N GLU A 33 -21.30 3.11 0.35
CA GLU A 33 -20.39 1.95 0.52
C GLU A 33 -20.72 0.77 -0.40
N ALA A 34 -22.01 0.41 -0.52
CA ALA A 34 -22.44 -0.67 -1.40
C ALA A 34 -22.20 -0.40 -2.90
N GLN A 35 -22.12 0.87 -3.32
CA GLN A 35 -21.77 1.24 -4.69
C GLN A 35 -20.27 1.19 -4.92
N LYS A 36 -19.45 1.57 -3.93
CA LYS A 36 -17.98 1.48 -4.01
C LYS A 36 -17.51 0.06 -4.34
N VAL A 37 -18.04 -0.93 -3.61
CA VAL A 37 -17.72 -2.36 -3.84
C VAL A 37 -18.09 -2.77 -5.26
N LYS A 38 -19.29 -2.42 -5.74
CA LYS A 38 -19.74 -2.76 -7.09
C LYS A 38 -18.84 -2.13 -8.17
N LEU A 39 -18.49 -0.85 -8.02
CA LEU A 39 -17.62 -0.14 -8.95
C LEU A 39 -16.24 -0.80 -9.02
N ALA A 40 -15.66 -1.14 -7.87
CA ALA A 40 -14.36 -1.81 -7.83
C ALA A 40 -14.37 -3.18 -8.54
N VAL A 41 -15.44 -3.97 -8.35
CA VAL A 41 -15.57 -5.31 -8.94
C VAL A 41 -15.75 -5.25 -10.46
N ILE A 42 -16.45 -4.24 -11.00
CA ILE A 42 -16.61 -4.06 -12.46
C ILE A 42 -15.26 -3.83 -13.15
N GLU A 43 -14.31 -3.22 -12.43
CA GLU A 43 -12.97 -2.94 -12.92
C GLU A 43 -11.98 -4.11 -12.74
N PHE A 44 -12.45 -5.24 -12.20
CA PHE A 44 -11.65 -6.46 -12.15
C PHE A 44 -11.57 -7.13 -13.50
N THR A 45 -10.35 -7.53 -13.85
CA THR A 45 -10.01 -8.18 -15.11
C THR A 45 -9.16 -9.41 -14.82
N ASP A 46 -9.08 -10.33 -15.80
CA ASP A 46 -8.24 -11.53 -15.76
C ASP A 46 -8.39 -12.36 -14.46
N TYR A 47 -7.31 -12.49 -13.69
CA TYR A 47 -7.27 -13.30 -12.50
C TYR A 47 -8.15 -12.73 -11.37
N ALA A 48 -8.23 -11.40 -11.25
CA ALA A 48 -8.96 -10.74 -10.17
C ALA A 48 -10.45 -11.10 -10.17
N VAL A 49 -11.09 -11.12 -11.35
CA VAL A 49 -12.53 -11.41 -11.45
C VAL A 49 -12.85 -12.88 -11.11
N ILE A 50 -11.99 -13.81 -11.55
CA ILE A 50 -12.13 -15.25 -11.26
C ILE A 50 -11.95 -15.50 -9.75
N TRP A 51 -10.92 -14.90 -9.16
CA TRP A 51 -10.66 -15.02 -7.72
C TRP A 51 -11.80 -14.43 -6.88
N TRP A 52 -12.34 -13.28 -7.29
CA TRP A 52 -13.43 -12.63 -6.57
C TRP A 52 -14.72 -13.47 -6.57
N ASP A 53 -15.07 -14.10 -7.68
CA ASP A 53 -16.25 -14.98 -7.76
C ASP A 53 -16.09 -16.24 -6.88
N GLN A 54 -14.89 -16.84 -6.90
CA GLN A 54 -14.55 -17.96 -6.02
C GLN A 54 -14.66 -17.58 -4.53
N LEU A 55 -14.17 -16.39 -4.16
CA LEU A 55 -14.26 -15.87 -2.80
C LEU A 55 -15.73 -15.72 -2.35
N LEU A 56 -16.57 -15.09 -3.17
CA LEU A 56 -17.99 -14.91 -2.84
C LEU A 56 -18.72 -16.25 -2.74
N THR A 57 -18.40 -17.20 -3.63
CA THR A 57 -18.96 -18.56 -3.59
C THR A 57 -18.55 -19.30 -2.31
N SER A 58 -17.26 -19.24 -1.94
CA SER A 58 -16.77 -19.84 -0.70
C SER A 58 -17.45 -19.25 0.53
N ARG A 59 -17.57 -17.92 0.59
CA ARG A 59 -18.23 -17.24 1.72
C ARG A 59 -19.68 -17.67 1.90
N ARG A 60 -20.44 -17.78 0.79
CA ARG A 60 -21.83 -18.25 0.83
C ARG A 60 -21.95 -19.68 1.34
N ARG A 61 -21.04 -20.57 0.92
CA ARG A 61 -21.02 -21.98 1.37
C ARG A 61 -20.69 -22.10 2.85
N ASN A 62 -19.79 -21.25 3.33
CA ASN A 62 -19.33 -21.26 4.72
C ASN A 62 -20.23 -20.46 5.68
N GLY A 63 -21.27 -19.78 5.17
CA GLY A 63 -22.10 -18.88 5.97
C GLY A 63 -21.37 -17.62 6.46
N GLU A 64 -20.27 -17.23 5.80
CA GLU A 64 -19.51 -16.04 6.15
C GLU A 64 -20.23 -14.75 5.74
N ARG A 65 -19.98 -13.66 6.49
CA ARG A 65 -20.53 -12.34 6.19
C ARG A 65 -20.13 -11.88 4.78
N LEU A 66 -21.10 -11.37 4.02
CA LEU A 66 -20.87 -10.78 2.69
C LEU A 66 -20.03 -9.50 2.80
N ILE A 67 -19.25 -9.22 1.76
CA ILE A 67 -18.46 -7.99 1.66
C ILE A 67 -19.42 -6.86 1.26
N ALA A 68 -19.75 -5.98 2.22
CA ALA A 68 -20.76 -4.94 2.05
C ALA A 68 -20.17 -3.53 1.98
N THR A 69 -18.97 -3.35 2.54
CA THR A 69 -18.27 -2.05 2.61
C THR A 69 -16.97 -2.07 1.84
N TRP A 70 -16.48 -0.88 1.50
CA TRP A 70 -15.16 -0.73 0.89
C TRP A 70 -14.04 -1.20 1.83
N GLU A 71 -14.18 -0.97 3.13
CA GLU A 71 -13.25 -1.45 4.14
C GLU A 71 -13.19 -2.98 4.21
N ASP A 72 -14.34 -3.67 4.16
CA ASP A 72 -14.38 -5.13 4.11
C ASP A 72 -13.64 -5.66 2.86
N MET A 73 -13.81 -4.97 1.71
CA MET A 73 -13.16 -5.33 0.46
C MET A 73 -11.64 -5.14 0.55
N LYS A 74 -11.18 -3.98 1.06
CA LYS A 74 -9.76 -3.71 1.30
C LYS A 74 -9.13 -4.77 2.19
N ALA A 75 -9.78 -5.15 3.29
CA ALA A 75 -9.24 -6.15 4.20
C ALA A 75 -8.99 -7.51 3.51
N VAL A 76 -9.95 -7.98 2.70
CA VAL A 76 -9.81 -9.26 2.00
C VAL A 76 -8.80 -9.20 0.86
N MET A 77 -8.78 -8.09 0.13
CA MET A 77 -7.82 -7.90 -0.95
C MET A 77 -6.38 -7.75 -0.44
N ARG A 78 -6.14 -6.95 0.62
CA ARG A 78 -4.83 -6.87 1.28
C ARG A 78 -4.37 -8.24 1.74
N LYS A 79 -5.23 -9.03 2.38
CA LYS A 79 -4.90 -10.41 2.80
C LYS A 79 -4.50 -11.33 1.62
N ARG A 80 -5.04 -11.10 0.42
CA ARG A 80 -4.75 -11.93 -0.76
C ARG A 80 -3.52 -11.48 -1.53
N PHE A 81 -3.40 -10.18 -1.77
CA PHE A 81 -2.45 -9.59 -2.73
C PHE A 81 -1.26 -8.89 -2.06
N VAL A 82 -1.30 -8.65 -0.75
CA VAL A 82 -0.18 -8.09 0.01
C VAL A 82 0.36 -9.19 0.95
N PRO A 83 1.47 -9.84 0.60
CA PRO A 83 2.12 -10.80 1.48
C PRO A 83 2.53 -10.14 2.80
N SER A 84 2.41 -10.87 3.91
CA SER A 84 2.78 -10.37 5.24
C SER A 84 4.25 -9.93 5.38
N HIS A 85 5.13 -10.42 4.51
CA HIS A 85 6.54 -10.06 4.50
C HIS A 85 6.87 -8.87 3.59
N TYR A 86 5.89 -8.31 2.87
CA TYR A 86 6.10 -7.22 1.93
C TYR A 86 6.76 -6.00 2.60
N TYR A 87 6.19 -5.54 3.71
CA TYR A 87 6.72 -4.38 4.43
C TYR A 87 8.09 -4.63 5.06
N ARG A 88 8.35 -5.85 5.56
CA ARG A 88 9.70 -6.25 5.98
C ARG A 88 10.70 -6.13 4.83
N GLY A 89 10.30 -6.53 3.62
CA GLY A 89 11.10 -6.35 2.41
C GLY A 89 11.37 -4.87 2.09
N LEU A 90 10.37 -3.99 2.28
CA LEU A 90 10.55 -2.55 2.13
C LEU A 90 11.56 -1.99 3.13
N HIS A 91 11.47 -2.37 4.40
CA HIS A 91 12.46 -1.96 5.40
C HIS A 91 13.85 -2.46 5.05
N GLN A 92 14.01 -3.73 4.64
CA GLN A 92 15.32 -4.25 4.22
C GLN A 92 15.86 -3.52 2.98
N LYS A 93 14.99 -3.19 2.02
CA LYS A 93 15.37 -2.38 0.85
C LYS A 93 15.82 -0.98 1.26
N LEU A 94 15.12 -0.34 2.20
CA LEU A 94 15.51 0.96 2.74
C LEU A 94 16.85 0.90 3.49
N GLN A 95 17.08 -0.15 4.29
CA GLN A 95 18.33 -0.37 5.04
C GLN A 95 19.54 -0.61 4.12
N SER A 96 19.32 -1.27 2.97
CA SER A 96 20.35 -1.55 1.97
C SER A 96 20.48 -0.47 0.90
N LEU A 97 19.68 0.60 0.99
CA LEU A 97 19.70 1.69 0.02
C LEU A 97 21.04 2.45 0.15
N THR A 98 21.80 2.45 -0.93
CA THR A 98 23.06 3.19 -1.05
C THR A 98 23.03 4.04 -2.32
N GLN A 99 23.74 5.15 -2.32
CA GLN A 99 23.81 6.03 -3.50
C GLN A 99 24.44 5.28 -4.70
N GLY A 100 25.59 4.64 -4.47
CA GLY A 100 26.37 3.99 -5.53
C GLY A 100 26.81 5.00 -6.60
N ASN A 101 26.59 4.66 -7.87
CA ASN A 101 26.92 5.52 -9.02
C ASN A 101 25.77 6.46 -9.44
N ARG A 102 24.67 6.52 -8.67
CA ARG A 102 23.51 7.37 -8.97
C ARG A 102 23.76 8.82 -8.58
N SER A 103 23.03 9.74 -9.21
CA SER A 103 23.02 11.14 -8.79
C SER A 103 22.48 11.28 -7.36
N VAL A 104 22.91 12.33 -6.66
CA VAL A 104 22.43 12.62 -5.30
C VAL A 104 20.91 12.85 -5.28
N ASP A 105 20.38 13.50 -6.32
CA ASP A 105 18.95 13.80 -6.45
C ASP A 105 18.11 12.53 -6.66
N ASP A 106 18.54 11.61 -7.54
CA ASP A 106 17.85 10.34 -7.76
C ASP A 106 17.88 9.46 -6.51
N TYR A 107 19.03 9.42 -5.82
CA TYR A 107 19.16 8.70 -4.55
C TYR A 107 18.20 9.27 -3.48
N TYR A 108 18.16 10.59 -3.34
CA TYR A 108 17.29 11.25 -2.36
C TYR A 108 15.81 10.97 -2.62
N LYS A 109 15.38 11.09 -3.89
CA LYS A 109 14.00 10.76 -4.30
C LYS A 109 13.63 9.31 -4.00
N GLU A 110 14.51 8.36 -4.31
CA GLU A 110 14.25 6.94 -4.04
C GLU A 110 14.21 6.64 -2.54
N MET A 111 15.08 7.30 -1.76
CA MET A 111 15.07 7.22 -0.31
C MET A 111 13.76 7.74 0.26
N GLU A 112 13.31 8.92 -0.16
CA GLU A 112 12.04 9.53 0.27
C GLU A 112 10.84 8.64 -0.06
N ILE A 113 10.75 8.16 -1.31
CA ILE A 113 9.67 7.25 -1.73
C ILE A 113 9.71 5.95 -0.91
N SER A 114 10.89 5.40 -0.65
CA SER A 114 11.04 4.15 0.11
C SER A 114 10.64 4.33 1.58
N MET A 115 10.96 5.48 2.18
CA MET A 115 10.53 5.83 3.53
C MET A 115 9.01 5.95 3.61
N ILE A 116 8.40 6.74 2.72
CA ILE A 116 6.94 6.92 2.68
C ILE A 116 6.23 5.57 2.54
N ARG A 117 6.73 4.67 1.68
CA ARG A 117 6.12 3.34 1.47
C ARG A 117 6.24 2.41 2.67
N ALA A 118 7.36 2.49 3.40
CA ALA A 118 7.56 1.70 4.62
C ALA A 118 6.68 2.21 5.78
N ASP A 119 6.36 3.51 5.79
CA ASP A 119 5.54 4.17 6.80
C ASP A 119 4.02 3.88 6.67
N VAL A 120 3.54 3.49 5.46
CA VAL A 120 2.12 3.13 5.22
C VAL A 120 1.61 1.95 6.08
N GLU A 121 2.50 1.20 6.76
CA GLU A 121 2.12 0.15 7.72
C GLU A 121 1.69 0.70 9.10
N GLU A 122 2.13 1.91 9.51
CA GLU A 122 1.93 2.36 10.89
C GLU A 122 0.50 2.82 11.25
N ASP A 123 -0.34 3.13 10.25
CA ASP A 123 -1.64 3.79 10.47
C ASP A 123 -2.76 2.85 10.99
N ARG A 124 -2.46 1.59 11.36
CA ARG A 124 -3.47 0.68 11.95
C ARG A 124 -3.06 -0.09 13.20
N GLU A 125 -1.80 -0.08 13.67
CA GLU A 125 -1.48 -0.87 14.88
C GLU A 125 -0.30 -0.44 15.77
N ALA A 126 0.33 0.73 15.60
CA ALA A 126 1.42 1.11 16.53
C ALA A 126 1.58 2.63 16.76
N THR A 127 1.03 3.11 17.87
CA THR A 127 1.24 4.46 18.44
C THR A 127 2.68 4.73 18.93
N VAL A 128 3.67 3.84 18.75
CA VAL A 128 5.01 4.05 19.35
C VAL A 128 6.13 3.40 18.53
N ARG A 129 6.82 4.14 17.64
CA ARG A 129 8.33 4.14 17.48
C ARG A 129 8.96 4.83 16.25
N ILE A 130 8.30 5.73 15.51
CA ILE A 130 8.96 6.45 14.40
C ILE A 130 10.29 7.17 14.76
N PRO A 131 10.51 7.78 15.94
CA PRO A 131 11.79 8.43 16.21
C PRO A 131 12.99 7.46 16.28
N VAL A 132 12.76 6.17 16.59
CA VAL A 132 13.84 5.26 16.97
C VAL A 132 14.49 4.57 15.76
N LEU A 133 13.72 4.31 14.69
CA LEU A 133 14.28 3.73 13.45
C LEU A 133 15.16 4.74 12.71
N LEU A 134 14.77 6.02 12.75
CA LEU A 134 15.52 7.12 12.13
C LEU A 134 16.89 7.35 12.81
N ILE A 135 16.98 7.24 14.14
CA ILE A 135 18.25 7.40 14.88
C ILE A 135 19.21 6.23 14.63
N GLY A 136 18.69 5.02 14.43
CA GLY A 136 19.50 3.81 14.21
C GLY A 136 20.06 3.69 12.78
N LEU A 137 19.28 4.10 11.78
CA LEU A 137 19.62 3.93 10.37
C LEU A 137 20.65 4.93 9.83
N PHE A 138 20.80 6.08 10.49
CA PHE A 138 21.63 7.18 10.02
C PHE A 138 22.89 7.43 10.84
N ARG A 139 23.34 6.46 11.65
CA ARG A 139 24.62 6.53 12.37
C ARG A 139 25.87 6.63 11.48
N GLY A 140 25.72 6.61 10.15
CA GLY A 140 26.82 6.74 9.17
C GLY A 140 26.72 7.89 8.16
N GLN A 141 25.66 8.71 8.16
CA GLN A 141 25.48 9.83 7.20
C GLN A 141 25.13 11.12 7.93
N THR A 142 26.10 11.66 8.66
CA THR A 142 25.96 12.87 9.50
C THR A 142 25.84 14.19 8.72
N THR A 143 25.95 14.19 7.40
CA THR A 143 25.95 15.44 6.61
C THR A 143 24.57 15.87 6.10
N CYS A 144 23.65 14.94 5.84
CA CYS A 144 22.31 15.29 5.31
C CYS A 144 21.26 15.53 6.41
N TRP A 145 21.46 14.98 7.60
CA TRP A 145 20.55 15.16 8.75
C TRP A 145 20.52 16.59 9.30
N GLY A 146 21.62 17.33 9.18
CA GLY A 146 21.70 18.73 9.59
C GLY A 146 20.81 19.68 8.78
N LEU A 147 20.32 19.23 7.61
CA LEU A 147 19.40 20.01 6.76
C LEU A 147 17.93 19.69 7.06
N TYR A 148 17.59 18.44 7.38
CA TYR A 148 16.19 18.05 7.66
C TYR A 148 15.66 18.66 8.97
N VAL A 149 16.49 18.72 10.02
CA VAL A 149 16.13 19.35 11.30
C VAL A 149 16.07 20.89 11.21
N ARG A 150 16.55 21.49 10.12
CA ARG A 150 16.61 22.95 9.94
C ARG A 150 15.51 23.51 9.06
N VAL A 151 14.72 22.65 8.42
CA VAL A 151 13.66 23.03 7.46
C VAL A 151 12.26 22.60 7.93
N VAL A 152 12.15 21.89 9.06
CA VAL A 152 10.89 21.65 9.78
C VAL A 152 10.86 22.48 11.05
#